data_AF-A0A9Q0ZYK1-F1
#
_entry.id   AF-A0A9Q0ZYK1-F1
#
_cell.length_a   1.000
_cell.length_b   1.000
_cell.length_c   1.000
_cell.angle_alpha   90.00
_cell.angle_beta   90.00
_cell.angle_gamma   90.00
#
_symmetry.space_group_name_H-M   'P 1'
#
loop_
_entity.id
_entity.type
_entity.pdbx_description
1 polymer ?
#
loop_
_entity_poly.entity_id
_entity_poly.type
_entity_poly.pdbx_seq_one_letter_code
_entity_poly.pdbx_strand_id
1 'polypeptide(L)'
;MISSTMQMSLFLMTILSSLQFLSVSSFEYQIGGNEGWVVPPANDTGIYNDWASENRFQVGDTVRFRYKKDSVMEVSVEDYKKCNSSHPNFFSNTGNDVVHLNRSGSFYFMSGVSGHCEKGQRMIVKVVSSDQENDSGGEKSAAASPSALVLSFGVFKSCVNSTCNVPCCFICLLLIKLLITVNFASNHVCYFGGF
;
A
#
# COMPACT_ATOMS: atom_id res chain seq x y z
N MET A 1 -27.56 -41.35 4.35
CA MET A 1 -26.18 -41.53 4.84
C MET A 1 -25.25 -40.99 3.77
N ILE A 2 -24.56 -39.88 4.05
CA ILE A 2 -23.56 -39.32 3.12
C ILE A 2 -22.37 -40.29 3.16
N SER A 3 -21.90 -40.77 2.00
CA SER A 3 -20.75 -41.68 1.93
C SER A 3 -19.51 -40.99 2.50
N SER A 4 -18.68 -41.72 3.26
CA SER A 4 -17.42 -41.21 3.83
C SER A 4 -16.52 -40.57 2.76
N THR A 5 -16.58 -41.06 1.52
CA THR A 5 -15.86 -40.48 0.37
C THR A 5 -16.40 -39.11 -0.06
N MET A 6 -17.72 -38.89 0.03
CA MET A 6 -18.35 -37.61 -0.28
C MET A 6 -18.04 -36.56 0.78
N GLN A 7 -17.99 -36.96 2.05
CA GLN A 7 -17.64 -36.07 3.16
C GLN A 7 -16.19 -35.59 3.06
N MET A 8 -15.25 -36.50 2.75
CA MET A 8 -13.83 -36.14 2.57
C MET A 8 -13.61 -35.19 1.38
N SER A 9 -14.34 -35.38 0.28
CA SER A 9 -14.28 -34.49 -0.88
C SER A 9 -14.83 -33.08 -0.57
N LEU A 10 -15.93 -32.99 0.18
CA LEU A 10 -16.50 -31.71 0.64
C LEU A 10 -15.53 -30.93 1.55
N PHE A 11 -14.85 -31.61 2.47
CA PHE A 11 -13.82 -30.98 3.31
C PHE A 11 -12.61 -30.51 2.50
N LEU A 12 -12.16 -31.28 1.50
CA LEU A 12 -11.05 -30.87 0.65
C LEU A 12 -11.40 -29.63 -0.19
N MET A 13 -12.60 -29.58 -0.76
CA MET A 13 -13.05 -28.45 -1.59
C MET A 13 -13.27 -27.17 -0.76
N THR A 14 -13.72 -27.29 0.49
CA THR A 14 -13.86 -26.14 1.41
C THR A 14 -12.51 -25.59 1.85
N ILE A 15 -11.52 -26.45 2.14
CA ILE A 15 -10.14 -26.03 2.43
C ILE A 15 -9.53 -25.33 1.21
N LEU A 16 -9.63 -25.92 0.01
CA LEU A 16 -9.07 -25.33 -1.23
C LEU A 16 -9.70 -23.97 -1.58
N SER A 17 -11.00 -23.80 -1.32
CA SER A 17 -11.71 -22.53 -1.53
C SER A 17 -11.31 -21.45 -0.51
N SER A 18 -10.94 -21.83 0.72
CA SER A 18 -10.52 -20.88 1.76
C SER A 18 -9.09 -20.35 1.57
N LEU A 19 -8.24 -21.09 0.86
CA LEU A 19 -6.86 -20.68 0.52
C LEU A 19 -6.79 -19.52 -0.50
N GLN A 20 -7.90 -19.09 -1.08
CA GLN A 20 -7.93 -18.04 -2.11
C GLN A 20 -8.03 -16.60 -1.57
N PHE A 21 -8.02 -16.40 -0.25
CA PHE A 21 -8.27 -15.08 0.37
C PHE A 21 -7.03 -14.28 0.79
N LEU A 22 -5.82 -14.69 0.40
CA LEU A 22 -4.61 -13.89 0.66
C LEU A 22 -4.39 -12.87 -0.47
N SER A 23 -5.11 -11.75 -0.42
CA SER A 23 -4.83 -10.59 -1.28
C SER A 23 -3.70 -9.76 -0.67
N VAL A 24 -2.49 -9.85 -1.24
CA VAL A 24 -1.39 -8.90 -0.95
C VAL A 24 -1.53 -7.73 -1.92
N SER A 25 -1.78 -6.53 -1.40
CA SER A 25 -1.72 -5.29 -2.17
C SER A 25 -0.34 -4.66 -1.99
N SER A 26 0.31 -4.29 -3.09
CA SER A 26 1.59 -3.59 -3.12
C SER A 26 1.46 -2.43 -4.10
N PHE A 27 1.89 -1.24 -3.69
CA PHE A 27 1.86 -0.04 -4.51
C PHE A 27 3.27 0.39 -4.92
N GLU A 28 3.41 0.90 -6.15
CA GLU A 28 4.67 1.47 -6.64
C GLU A 28 4.60 2.99 -6.65
N TYR A 29 5.45 3.63 -5.84
CA TYR A 29 5.59 5.07 -5.75
C TYR A 29 6.69 5.58 -6.70
N GLN A 30 6.31 6.46 -7.62
CA GLN A 30 7.27 7.12 -8.52
C GLN A 30 7.76 8.44 -7.90
N ILE A 31 9.05 8.49 -7.59
CA ILE A 31 9.67 9.66 -6.95
C ILE A 31 9.84 10.79 -7.97
N GLY A 32 9.45 12.00 -7.60
CA GLY A 32 9.64 13.21 -8.42
C GLY A 32 8.80 13.27 -9.71
N GLY A 33 7.78 12.41 -9.84
CA GLY A 33 6.87 12.39 -10.98
C GLY A 33 7.59 12.34 -12.33
N ASN A 34 7.32 13.32 -13.19
CA ASN A 34 7.91 13.40 -14.53
C ASN A 34 9.39 13.82 -14.53
N GLU A 35 9.83 14.57 -13.51
CA GLU A 35 11.22 15.03 -13.42
C GLU A 35 12.14 13.93 -12.86
N GLY A 36 11.60 13.10 -11.98
CA GLY A 36 12.30 11.96 -11.40
C GLY A 36 13.23 12.35 -10.26
N TRP A 37 14.31 11.57 -10.12
CA TRP A 37 15.34 11.76 -9.10
C TRP A 37 16.47 12.64 -9.65
N VAL A 38 16.42 13.93 -9.35
CA VAL A 38 17.34 14.97 -9.83
C VAL A 38 17.69 15.92 -8.68
N VAL A 39 18.74 16.72 -8.86
CA VAL A 39 19.06 17.77 -7.90
C VAL A 39 17.91 18.79 -7.89
N PRO A 40 17.28 19.04 -6.73
CA PRO A 40 16.17 19.97 -6.68
C PRO A 40 16.65 21.42 -6.86
N PRO A 41 15.75 22.35 -7.21
CA PRO A 41 16.10 23.75 -7.35
C PRO A 41 16.57 24.32 -6.00
N ALA A 42 17.51 25.27 -6.03
CA ALA A 42 18.12 25.84 -4.81
C ALA A 42 17.10 26.50 -3.85
N ASN A 43 15.94 26.88 -4.35
CA ASN A 43 14.86 27.48 -3.55
C ASN A 43 14.01 26.44 -2.81
N ASP A 44 14.11 25.16 -3.17
CA ASP A 44 13.30 24.08 -2.60
C ASP A 44 14.14 22.80 -2.45
N THR A 45 15.00 22.79 -1.44
CA THR A 45 15.83 21.63 -1.10
C THR A 45 15.06 20.53 -0.35
N GLY A 46 13.79 20.78 -0.01
CA GLY A 46 12.93 19.92 0.80
C GLY A 46 11.98 19.03 0.00
N ILE A 47 11.81 19.30 -1.30
CA ILE A 47 10.81 18.68 -2.19
C ILE A 47 10.62 17.17 -2.02
N TYR A 48 11.69 16.39 -1.86
CA TYR A 48 11.59 14.94 -1.74
C TYR A 48 11.09 14.50 -0.37
N ASN A 49 11.47 15.19 0.70
CA ASN A 49 10.95 14.91 2.04
C ASN A 49 9.50 15.34 2.16
N ASP A 50 9.12 16.45 1.53
CA ASP A 50 7.73 16.92 1.49
C ASP A 50 6.87 15.92 0.73
N TRP A 51 7.29 15.50 -0.47
CA TRP A 51 6.65 14.43 -1.22
C TRP A 51 6.54 13.13 -0.41
N ALA A 52 7.61 12.72 0.28
CA ALA A 52 7.57 11.50 1.09
C ALA A 52 6.61 11.64 2.29
N SER A 53 6.43 12.84 2.84
CA SER A 53 5.50 13.09 3.95
C SER A 53 4.03 13.05 3.54
N GLU A 54 3.73 13.35 2.28
CA GLU A 54 2.38 13.29 1.70
C GLU A 54 1.94 11.86 1.36
N ASN A 55 2.89 10.92 1.30
CA ASN A 55 2.63 9.52 0.96
C ASN A 55 2.68 8.61 2.19
N ARG A 56 1.81 7.58 2.20
CA ARG A 56 1.75 6.58 3.27
C ARG A 56 2.29 5.24 2.76
N PHE A 57 3.54 4.94 3.09
CA PHE A 57 4.23 3.73 2.65
C PHE A 57 3.97 2.56 3.61
N GLN A 58 3.73 1.37 3.06
CA GLN A 58 3.52 0.14 3.79
C GLN A 58 4.57 -0.91 3.45
N VAL A 59 4.72 -1.91 4.33
CA VAL A 59 5.60 -3.05 4.06
C VAL A 59 5.09 -3.79 2.82
N GLY A 60 5.99 -4.01 1.86
CA GLY A 60 5.68 -4.64 0.57
C GLY A 60 5.50 -3.64 -0.58
N ASP A 61 5.38 -2.35 -0.30
CA ASP A 61 5.40 -1.32 -1.34
C ASP A 61 6.77 -1.17 -1.99
N THR A 62 6.81 -0.47 -3.12
CA THR A 62 8.05 -0.17 -3.84
C THR A 62 8.19 1.31 -4.12
N VAL A 63 9.42 1.79 -4.16
CA VAL A 63 9.75 3.14 -4.61
C VAL A 63 10.62 3.05 -5.86
N ARG A 64 10.24 3.79 -6.91
CA ARG A 64 10.95 3.80 -8.19
C ARG A 64 11.71 5.11 -8.37
N PHE A 65 13.01 4.99 -8.57
CA PHE A 65 13.93 6.08 -8.88
C PHE A 65 14.21 6.10 -10.38
N ARG A 66 13.88 7.21 -11.07
CA ARG A 66 14.21 7.42 -12.48
C ARG A 66 15.18 8.59 -12.60
N TYR A 67 16.33 8.36 -13.21
CA TYR A 67 17.39 9.35 -13.35
C TYR A 67 18.34 9.00 -14.51
N LYS A 68 19.14 9.95 -15.00
CA LYS A 68 20.02 9.74 -16.17
C LYS A 68 21.49 9.49 -15.81
N LYS A 69 22.09 10.40 -15.04
CA LYS A 69 23.51 10.36 -14.66
C LYS A 69 23.63 10.59 -13.17
N ASP A 70 23.08 9.66 -12.40
CA ASP A 70 23.04 9.74 -10.95
C ASP A 70 23.15 8.34 -10.34
N SER A 71 22.94 8.26 -9.04
CA SER A 71 22.82 7.02 -8.28
C SER A 71 21.82 7.22 -7.15
N VAL A 72 21.31 6.11 -6.63
CA VAL A 72 20.53 6.07 -5.40
C VAL A 72 21.25 5.19 -4.39
N MET A 73 21.31 5.65 -3.15
CA MET A 73 21.85 4.89 -2.04
C MET A 73 20.91 4.91 -0.85
N GLU A 74 20.78 3.78 -0.17
CA GLU A 74 20.26 3.73 1.20
C GLU A 74 21.44 3.80 2.17
N VAL A 75 21.37 4.68 3.16
CA VAL A 75 22.46 4.93 4.11
C VAL A 75 21.98 4.89 5.56
N SER A 76 22.92 4.96 6.51
CA SER A 76 22.62 5.17 7.93
C SER A 76 22.10 6.59 8.20
N VAL A 77 21.51 6.82 9.38
CA VAL A 77 21.04 8.15 9.79
C VAL A 77 22.22 9.13 9.87
N GLU A 78 23.36 8.66 10.36
CA GLU A 78 24.59 9.42 10.54
C GLU A 78 25.17 9.86 9.19
N ASP A 79 25.22 8.93 8.24
CA ASP A 79 25.72 9.18 6.89
C ASP A 79 24.78 10.08 6.10
N TYR A 80 23.46 9.89 6.23
CA TYR A 80 22.46 10.78 5.63
C TYR A 80 22.62 12.23 6.09
N LYS A 81 22.82 12.44 7.41
CA LYS A 81 23.00 13.78 7.99
C LYS A 81 24.27 14.45 7.47
N LYS A 82 25.32 13.68 7.24
CA LYS A 82 26.64 14.16 6.78
C LYS A 82 26.80 14.11 5.26
N CYS A 83 25.80 13.63 4.52
CA CYS A 83 25.92 13.32 3.10
C CYS A 83 27.14 12.43 2.78
N ASN A 84 27.41 11.45 3.64
CA ASN A 84 28.54 10.53 3.46
C ASN A 84 28.14 9.36 2.56
N SER A 85 28.84 9.20 1.44
CA SER A 85 28.61 8.13 0.46
C SER A 85 29.52 6.90 0.64
N SER A 86 30.34 6.86 1.69
CA SER A 86 31.40 5.85 1.82
C SER A 86 30.90 4.44 2.14
N HIS A 87 29.80 4.32 2.90
CA HIS A 87 29.28 3.04 3.40
C HIS A 87 27.77 2.91 3.19
N PRO A 88 27.30 2.81 1.94
CA PRO A 88 25.88 2.61 1.68
C PRO A 88 25.43 1.19 2.05
N ASN A 89 24.24 1.07 2.63
CA ASN A 89 23.55 -0.20 2.85
C ASN A 89 23.02 -0.78 1.52
N PHE A 90 22.67 0.10 0.60
CA PHE A 90 22.24 -0.23 -0.76
C PHE A 90 22.80 0.82 -1.72
N PHE A 91 23.22 0.40 -2.91
CA PHE A 91 23.68 1.28 -3.98
C PHE A 91 23.12 0.78 -5.31
N SER A 92 22.60 1.70 -6.13
CA SER A 92 22.32 1.44 -7.54
C SER A 92 22.57 2.69 -8.39
N ASN A 93 22.91 2.47 -9.66
CA ASN A 93 23.22 3.51 -10.64
C ASN A 93 22.70 3.16 -12.05
N THR A 94 21.64 2.35 -12.15
CA THR A 94 21.13 1.86 -13.46
C THR A 94 20.30 2.89 -14.22
N GLY A 95 19.79 3.91 -13.53
CA GLY A 95 18.94 4.97 -14.10
C GLY A 95 17.44 4.73 -14.00
N ASN A 96 17.00 3.50 -13.69
CA ASN A 96 15.59 3.19 -13.40
C ASN A 96 15.52 2.05 -12.37
N ASP A 97 15.71 2.40 -11.10
CA ASP A 97 15.76 1.44 -10.01
C ASP A 97 14.44 1.34 -9.28
N VAL A 98 14.11 0.13 -8.83
CA VAL A 98 12.96 -0.15 -7.97
C VAL A 98 13.50 -0.71 -6.66
N VAL A 99 13.18 -0.06 -5.56
CA VAL A 99 13.56 -0.49 -4.22
C VAL A 99 12.32 -0.98 -3.49
N HIS A 100 12.40 -2.18 -2.92
CA HIS A 100 11.31 -2.79 -2.15
C HIS A 100 11.39 -2.39 -0.67
N LEU A 101 10.27 -1.94 -0.12
CA LEU A 101 10.13 -1.54 1.28
C LEU A 101 9.75 -2.76 2.13
N ASN A 102 10.74 -3.59 2.43
CA ASN A 102 10.52 -4.92 3.04
C ASN A 102 10.41 -4.91 4.58
N ARG A 103 10.60 -3.77 5.22
CA ARG A 103 10.56 -3.62 6.68
C ARG A 103 9.87 -2.32 7.06
N SER A 104 9.24 -2.31 8.22
CA SER A 104 8.74 -1.06 8.82
C SER A 104 9.92 -0.21 9.32
N GLY A 105 9.68 1.09 9.47
CA GLY A 105 10.67 2.05 9.95
C GLY A 105 11.10 3.06 8.88
N SER A 106 12.19 3.78 9.16
CA SER A 106 12.70 4.84 8.29
C SER A 106 13.81 4.33 7.37
N PHE A 107 13.70 4.66 6.08
CA PHE A 107 14.73 4.45 5.07
C PHE A 107 15.28 5.81 4.65
N TYR A 108 16.60 5.90 4.57
CA TYR A 108 17.31 7.15 4.28
C TYR A 108 17.96 7.02 2.91
N PHE A 109 17.36 7.66 1.92
CA PHE A 109 17.85 7.64 0.55
C PHE A 109 18.59 8.93 0.20
N MET A 110 19.71 8.82 -0.52
CA MET A 110 20.44 9.99 -1.03
C MET A 110 21.12 9.68 -2.36
N SER A 111 21.45 10.73 -3.12
CA SER A 111 22.34 10.60 -4.27
C SER A 111 23.77 10.30 -3.80
N GLY A 112 24.47 9.43 -4.53
CA GLY A 112 25.90 9.16 -4.34
C GLY A 112 26.83 10.07 -5.13
N VAL A 113 26.29 10.96 -5.95
CA VAL A 113 27.10 11.93 -6.69
C VAL A 113 27.50 13.07 -5.76
N SER A 114 28.79 13.41 -5.77
CA SER A 114 29.36 14.46 -4.92
C SER A 114 28.60 15.79 -5.06
N GLY A 115 28.15 16.36 -3.95
CA GLY A 115 27.46 17.64 -3.91
C GLY A 115 25.95 17.59 -4.18
N HIS A 116 25.38 16.45 -4.60
CA HIS A 116 23.95 16.33 -4.88
C HIS A 116 23.12 16.23 -3.60
N CYS A 117 23.58 15.43 -2.62
CA CYS A 117 22.92 15.27 -1.33
C CYS A 117 22.84 16.61 -0.56
N GLU A 118 23.92 17.39 -0.57
CA GLU A 118 24.01 18.71 0.07
C GLU A 118 23.08 19.74 -0.57
N LYS A 119 22.79 19.56 -1.86
CA LYS A 119 21.82 20.38 -2.61
C LYS A 119 20.37 19.91 -2.43
N GLY A 120 20.12 18.90 -1.59
CA GLY A 120 18.76 18.45 -1.26
C GLY A 120 18.29 17.20 -2.01
N GLN A 121 19.13 16.55 -2.82
CA GLN A 121 18.78 15.28 -3.46
C GLN A 121 18.90 14.09 -2.49
N ARG A 122 18.01 14.10 -1.50
CA ARG A 122 17.94 13.16 -0.38
C ARG A 122 16.51 13.08 0.15
N MET A 123 16.12 11.93 0.68
CA MET A 123 14.74 11.64 1.06
C MET A 123 14.66 10.67 2.24
N ILE A 124 13.70 10.88 3.13
CA ILE A 124 13.37 9.97 4.23
C ILE A 124 12.01 9.35 3.96
N VAL A 125 11.97 8.03 3.81
CA VAL A 125 10.74 7.26 3.62
C VAL A 125 10.38 6.57 4.93
N LYS A 126 9.17 6.81 5.45
CA LYS A 126 8.66 6.17 6.66
C LYS A 126 7.64 5.10 6.30
N VAL A 127 7.97 3.85 6.62
CA VAL A 127 7.15 2.68 6.31
C VAL A 127 6.42 2.23 7.56
N VAL A 128 5.09 2.24 7.51
CA VAL A 128 4.25 1.76 8.62
C VAL A 128 4.11 0.23 8.56
N SER A 129 4.02 -0.39 9.73
CA SER A 129 3.57 -1.78 9.85
C SER A 129 2.04 -1.85 9.72
N SER A 130 1.55 -2.97 9.22
CA SER A 130 0.11 -3.26 9.02
C SER A 130 -0.76 -3.08 10.27
N ASP A 131 -0.16 -3.08 11.46
CA ASP A 131 -0.87 -3.01 12.76
C ASP A 131 -1.02 -1.57 13.30
N GLN A 132 -0.55 -0.55 12.59
CA GLN A 132 -0.53 0.86 13.02
C GLN A 132 -1.41 1.73 12.11
N GLU A 133 -2.71 1.44 12.08
CA GLU A 133 -3.70 2.31 11.42
C GLU A 133 -4.41 3.28 12.38
N ASN A 134 -4.13 3.21 13.70
CA ASN A 134 -4.70 4.09 14.72
C ASN A 134 -3.61 4.69 15.62
N ASP A 135 -2.81 5.64 15.12
CA ASP A 135 -2.35 6.76 15.96
C ASP A 135 -1.73 7.90 15.13
N SER A 136 -2.59 8.82 14.69
CA SER A 136 -2.14 10.18 14.36
C SER A 136 -3.27 11.14 14.66
N GLY A 137 -3.67 11.19 15.94
CA GLY A 137 -4.48 12.26 16.51
C GLY A 137 -3.60 13.16 17.36
N GLY A 138 -3.19 14.30 16.80
CA GLY A 138 -2.40 15.30 17.52
C GLY A 138 -3.09 15.77 18.81
N GLU A 139 -2.35 15.71 19.91
CA GLU A 139 -2.66 16.37 21.18
C GLU A 139 -2.79 17.90 20.99
N LYS A 140 -4.01 18.42 21.18
CA LYS A 140 -4.23 19.75 21.79
C LYS A 140 -5.48 19.71 22.68
N SER A 141 -5.28 20.02 23.95
CA SER A 141 -6.32 20.09 24.99
C SER A 141 -7.22 21.33 24.88
N ALA A 142 -8.49 21.09 25.21
CA ALA A 142 -9.48 21.92 25.92
C ALA A 142 -10.10 23.17 25.25
N ALA A 143 -11.37 23.04 24.83
CA ALA A 143 -12.50 23.89 25.22
C ALA A 143 -13.84 23.18 24.90
N ALA A 144 -14.88 23.42 25.70
CA ALA A 144 -16.05 22.55 25.89
C ALA A 144 -17.30 22.82 25.02
N SER A 145 -18.09 21.75 24.79
CA SER A 145 -19.57 21.64 24.66
C SER A 145 -20.28 22.02 23.33
N PRO A 146 -21.50 21.50 23.01
CA PRO A 146 -22.02 20.12 23.08
C PRO A 146 -22.58 19.59 21.73
N SER A 147 -22.65 18.25 21.63
CA SER A 147 -23.63 17.43 20.88
C SER A 147 -24.03 17.80 19.44
N ALA A 148 -23.56 17.00 18.47
CA ALA A 148 -24.32 16.67 17.27
C ALA A 148 -23.98 15.24 16.80
N LEU A 149 -24.93 14.32 16.98
CA LEU A 149 -24.95 13.02 16.30
C LEU A 149 -25.24 13.30 14.83
N VAL A 150 -24.25 13.15 13.95
CA VAL A 150 -24.47 13.10 12.50
C VAL A 150 -24.21 11.69 12.03
N LEU A 151 -25.29 10.92 11.92
CA LEU A 151 -25.35 9.76 11.05
C LEU A 151 -25.29 10.27 9.61
N SER A 152 -24.22 9.99 8.87
CA SER A 152 -24.26 10.11 7.41
C SER A 152 -23.71 8.86 6.77
N PHE A 153 -24.62 8.20 6.07
CA PHE A 153 -24.38 7.19 5.07
C PHE A 153 -23.48 7.73 3.95
N GLY A 154 -22.56 6.88 3.49
CA GLY A 154 -22.18 6.72 2.10
C GLY A 154 -21.35 7.82 1.44
N VAL A 155 -20.08 7.51 1.17
CA VAL A 155 -19.49 7.80 -0.14
C VAL A 155 -18.68 6.58 -0.60
N PHE A 156 -19.34 5.62 -1.24
CA PHE A 156 -18.68 4.73 -2.20
C PHE A 156 -18.31 5.60 -3.40
N LYS A 157 -17.15 6.26 -3.34
CA LYS A 157 -16.54 6.91 -4.51
C LYS A 157 -15.69 5.86 -5.24
N SER A 158 -16.42 5.07 -6.02
CA SER A 158 -16.08 4.61 -7.36
C SER A 158 -14.59 4.45 -7.70
N CYS A 159 -14.16 3.19 -7.81
CA CYS A 159 -13.00 2.79 -8.61
C CYS A 159 -13.28 3.08 -10.09
N VAL A 160 -13.18 4.33 -10.51
CA VAL A 160 -13.13 4.73 -11.92
C VAL A 160 -11.71 5.18 -12.17
N ASN A 161 -11.00 4.46 -13.03
CA ASN A 161 -9.65 4.73 -13.56
C ASN A 161 -8.43 4.14 -12.84
N SER A 162 -8.48 2.86 -12.49
CA SER A 162 -7.29 2.03 -12.71
C SER A 162 -7.73 0.62 -13.04
N THR A 163 -7.21 0.08 -14.14
CA THR A 163 -7.40 -1.28 -14.64
C THR A 163 -7.67 -2.25 -13.49
N CYS A 164 -8.93 -2.67 -13.36
CA CYS A 164 -9.35 -3.70 -12.42
C CYS A 164 -8.52 -4.93 -12.71
N ASN A 165 -7.49 -5.15 -11.89
CA ASN A 165 -6.71 -6.35 -11.96
C ASN A 165 -7.69 -7.51 -11.78
N VAL A 166 -7.52 -8.52 -12.64
CA VAL A 166 -8.48 -9.60 -12.90
C VAL A 166 -9.11 -10.26 -11.66
N PRO A 167 -8.46 -10.37 -10.47
CA PRO A 167 -9.11 -11.00 -9.31
C PRO A 167 -10.25 -10.20 -8.69
N CYS A 168 -10.34 -8.87 -8.85
CA CYS A 168 -11.43 -8.08 -8.25
C CYS A 168 -12.78 -8.32 -8.94
N CYS A 169 -12.75 -8.57 -10.25
CA CYS A 169 -13.96 -8.85 -11.05
C CYS A 169 -14.54 -10.24 -10.73
N PHE A 170 -13.68 -11.22 -10.45
CA PHE A 170 -14.11 -12.57 -10.08
C PHE A 170 -14.77 -12.62 -8.71
N ILE A 171 -14.31 -11.84 -7.74
CA ILE A 171 -14.94 -11.73 -6.41
C ILE A 171 -16.34 -11.12 -6.53
N CYS A 172 -16.49 -10.07 -7.35
CA CYS A 172 -17.80 -9.46 -7.61
C CYS A 172 -18.75 -10.45 -8.30
N LEU A 173 -18.27 -11.21 -9.29
CA LEU A 173 -19.07 -12.25 -9.97
C LEU A 173 -19.41 -13.45 -9.07
N LEU A 174 -18.51 -13.85 -8.16
CA LEU A 174 -18.75 -14.91 -7.18
C LEU A 174 -19.76 -14.47 -6.12
N LEU A 175 -19.69 -13.23 -5.63
CA LEU A 175 -20.67 -12.68 -4.69
C LEU A 175 -22.04 -12.49 -5.35
N ILE A 176 -22.09 -12.05 -6.61
CA ILE A 176 -23.35 -11.99 -7.38
C ILE A 176 -23.92 -13.40 -7.58
N LYS A 177 -23.09 -14.39 -7.96
CA LYS A 177 -23.55 -15.78 -8.07
C LYS A 177 -24.01 -16.35 -6.73
N LEU A 178 -23.29 -16.09 -5.63
CA LEU A 178 -23.67 -16.53 -4.29
C LEU A 178 -24.98 -15.87 -3.85
N LEU A 179 -25.17 -14.57 -4.08
CA LEU A 179 -26.43 -13.87 -3.81
C LEU A 179 -27.59 -14.40 -4.67
N ILE A 180 -27.34 -14.75 -5.93
CA ILE A 180 -28.33 -15.39 -6.80
C ILE A 180 -28.66 -16.80 -6.31
N THR A 181 -27.66 -17.60 -5.93
CA THR A 181 -27.86 -18.97 -5.41
C THR A 181 -28.56 -18.96 -4.05
N VAL A 182 -28.25 -17.99 -3.17
CA VAL A 182 -28.91 -17.84 -1.86
C VAL A 182 -30.34 -17.30 -2.02
N ASN A 183 -30.60 -16.39 -2.96
CA ASN A 183 -31.97 -15.99 -3.32
C ASN A 183 -32.75 -17.15 -3.97
N PHE A 184 -32.11 -17.96 -4.81
CA PHE A 184 -32.75 -19.11 -5.44
C PHE A 184 -33.05 -20.22 -4.41
N ALA A 185 -32.15 -20.43 -3.44
CA ALA A 185 -32.36 -21.35 -2.32
C ALA A 185 -33.45 -20.84 -1.34
N SER A 186 -33.57 -19.52 -1.15
CA SER A 186 -34.62 -18.92 -0.31
C SER A 186 -36.00 -18.95 -0.98
N ASN A 187 -36.07 -18.93 -2.31
CA ASN A 187 -37.34 -18.97 -3.06
C ASN A 187 -37.83 -20.40 -3.40
N HIS A 188 -37.11 -21.46 -2.99
CA HIS A 188 -37.50 -22.84 -3.26
C HIS A 188 -37.80 -23.69 -2.01
N VAL A 189 -37.89 -23.09 -0.82
CA VAL A 189 -38.23 -23.77 0.45
C VAL A 189 -39.60 -23.36 1.01
N CYS A 190 -40.50 -22.81 0.18
CA CYS A 190 -41.90 -22.59 0.55
C CYS A 190 -42.84 -23.07 -0.56
N TYR A 191 -42.90 -24.38 -0.84
CA TYR A 191 -44.13 -25.05 -1.31
C TYR A 191 -43.88 -26.57 -1.33
N PHE A 192 -44.12 -27.26 -0.21
CA PHE A 192 -44.58 -28.66 -0.22
C PHE A 192 -45.09 -29.05 1.18
N GLY A 193 -46.42 -29.07 1.33
CA GLY A 193 -47.13 -30.04 2.19
C GLY A 193 -47.90 -29.52 3.40
N GLY A 194 -49.24 -29.46 3.28
CA GLY A 194 -50.12 -29.98 4.35
C GLY A 194 -51.41 -29.21 4.67
N PHE A 195 -52.44 -29.31 3.82
CA PHE A 195 -53.80 -29.85 4.08
C PHE A 195 -54.76 -29.44 2.96
#